data_AF-A0A8J3XK95-F1
#
_entry.id   AF-A0A8J3XK95-F1
#
_cell.length_a   1.000
_cell.length_b   1.000
_cell.length_c   1.000
_cell.angle_alpha   90.00
_cell.angle_beta   90.00
_cell.angle_gamma   90.00
#
_symmetry.space_group_name_H-M   'P 1'
#
loop_
_entity.id
_entity.type
_entity.pdbx_description
1 polymer ?
#
loop_
_entity_poly.entity_id
_entity_poly.type
_entity_poly.pdbx_seq_one_letter_code
_entity_poly.pdbx_strand_id
1 'polypeptide(L)'
;MTATLAAPAADTRSIAEHLLETLRMLDRARDQTLARDPGAYGHVREALVEVLRTQDWGRAMAEEAILHAMLEGCSMYDAMIATR
;
A
#
# COMPACT_ATOMS: atom_id res chain seq x y z
N MET A 1 -20.31 30.18 13.07
CA MET A 1 -20.03 29.59 11.74
C MET A 1 -18.76 28.76 11.89
N THR A 2 -18.88 27.46 12.09
CA THR A 2 -17.75 26.55 12.29
C THR A 2 -17.38 26.01 10.91
N ALA A 3 -16.24 26.43 10.37
CA ALA A 3 -15.68 25.84 9.18
C ALA A 3 -15.20 24.43 9.53
N THR A 4 -16.02 23.42 9.24
CA THR A 4 -15.56 22.04 9.20
C THR A 4 -14.57 21.95 8.06
N LEU A 5 -13.27 21.91 8.38
CA LEU A 5 -12.25 21.47 7.43
C LEU A 5 -12.64 20.06 6.99
N ALA A 6 -13.26 19.94 5.82
CA ALA A 6 -13.39 18.67 5.15
C ALA A 6 -11.96 18.21 4.87
N ALA A 7 -11.50 17.18 5.58
CA ALA A 7 -10.30 16.47 5.17
C ALA A 7 -10.51 16.06 3.70
N PRO A 8 -9.55 16.35 2.80
CA PRO A 8 -9.68 15.89 1.42
C PRO A 8 -9.89 14.38 1.48
N ALA A 9 -10.96 13.90 0.84
CA ALA A 9 -11.15 12.48 0.64
C ALA A 9 -9.90 11.99 -0.10
N ALA A 10 -8.97 11.35 0.62
CA ALA A 10 -7.81 10.77 -0.01
C ALA A 10 -8.36 9.78 -1.03
N ASP A 11 -8.12 10.04 -2.32
CA ASP A 11 -8.54 9.11 -3.35
C ASP A 11 -7.87 7.74 -3.07
N THR A 12 -8.58 6.66 -3.39
CA THR A 12 -8.12 5.29 -3.10
C THR A 12 -6.71 5.03 -3.63
N ARG A 13 -6.34 5.70 -4.73
CA ARG A 13 -5.00 5.67 -5.32
C ARG A 13 -3.95 6.26 -4.36
N SER A 14 -4.17 7.45 -3.84
CA SER A 14 -3.27 8.14 -2.89
C SER A 14 -3.06 7.32 -1.63
N ILE A 15 -4.14 6.69 -1.11
CA ILE A 15 -4.05 5.77 0.03
C ILE A 15 -3.18 4.56 -0.34
N ALA A 16 -3.40 3.94 -1.50
CA ALA A 16 -2.64 2.79 -1.96
C ALA A 16 -1.14 3.10 -2.11
N GLU A 17 -0.80 4.22 -2.73
CA GLU A 17 0.59 4.67 -2.88
C GLU A 17 1.24 4.95 -1.52
N HIS A 18 0.52 5.58 -0.59
CA HIS A 18 1.04 5.85 0.75
C HIS A 18 1.31 4.58 1.55
N LEU A 19 0.42 3.58 1.45
CA LEU A 19 0.61 2.28 2.09
C LEU A 19 1.77 1.51 1.46
N LEU A 20 1.94 1.57 0.14
CA LEU A 20 3.08 0.97 -0.56
C LEU A 20 4.41 1.60 -0.13
N GLU A 21 4.48 2.93 -0.04
CA GLU A 21 5.70 3.59 0.44
C GLU A 21 5.97 3.25 1.91
N THR A 22 4.92 3.12 2.72
CA THR A 22 5.03 2.67 4.11
C THR A 22 5.60 1.24 4.19
N LEU A 23 5.16 0.32 3.33
CA LEU A 23 5.72 -1.02 3.24
C LEU A 23 7.21 -0.99 2.91
N ARG A 24 7.62 -0.18 1.94
CA ARG A 24 9.03 -0.02 1.56
C ARG A 24 9.88 0.53 2.70
N MET A 25 9.35 1.50 3.46
CA MET A 25 10.04 2.02 4.64
C MET A 25 10.19 0.95 5.73
N LEU A 26 9.15 0.15 5.97
CA LEU A 26 9.19 -0.94 6.94
C LEU A 26 10.18 -2.04 6.52
N ASP A 27 10.23 -2.37 5.23
CA ASP A 27 11.18 -3.33 4.67
C ASP A 27 12.63 -2.85 4.87
N ARG A 28 12.92 -1.60 4.49
CA ARG A 28 14.23 -0.96 4.74
C ARG A 28 14.58 -0.88 6.23
N ALA A 29 13.61 -0.58 7.10
CA ALA A 29 13.83 -0.51 8.54
C ALA A 29 14.11 -1.89 9.16
N ARG A 30 13.49 -2.94 8.62
CA ARG A 30 13.75 -4.34 9.00
C ARG A 30 15.14 -4.76 8.58
N ASP A 31 15.56 -4.46 7.35
CA ASP A 31 16.91 -4.73 6.84
C ASP A 31 17.98 -4.02 7.68
N GLN A 32 17.68 -2.82 8.17
CA GLN A 32 18.56 -2.06 9.07
C GLN A 32 18.42 -2.47 10.55
N THR A 33 17.63 -3.50 10.88
CA THR A 33 17.32 -3.96 12.26
C THR A 33 16.76 -2.88 13.19
N LEU A 34 16.24 -1.78 12.64
CA LEU A 34 15.64 -0.68 13.38
C LEU A 34 14.24 -1.01 13.89
N ALA A 35 13.48 -1.81 13.13
CA ALA A 35 12.15 -2.28 13.50
C ALA A 35 12.20 -3.76 13.88
N ARG A 36 11.82 -4.08 15.13
CA ARG A 36 11.71 -5.46 15.65
C ARG A 36 10.28 -5.96 15.76
N ASP A 37 9.29 -5.10 15.50
CA ASP A 37 7.89 -5.50 15.54
C ASP A 37 7.57 -6.38 14.32
N PRO A 38 7.26 -7.68 14.53
CA PRO A 38 6.95 -8.59 13.43
C PRO A 38 5.60 -8.28 12.77
N GLY A 39 4.71 -7.50 13.41
CA GLY A 39 3.33 -7.30 12.95
C GLY A 39 3.14 -6.14 11.98
N ALA A 40 3.90 -5.04 12.12
CA ALA A 40 3.66 -3.80 11.39
C ALA A 40 3.64 -3.98 9.86
N TYR A 41 4.61 -4.73 9.31
CA TYR A 41 4.65 -5.03 7.88
C TYR A 41 3.39 -5.77 7.40
N GLY A 42 2.98 -6.80 8.15
CA GLY A 42 1.78 -7.58 7.83
C GLY A 42 0.50 -6.74 7.86
N HIS A 43 0.37 -5.86 8.84
CA HIS A 43 -0.80 -4.98 8.96
C HIS A 43 -0.90 -3.97 7.81
N VAL A 44 0.21 -3.33 7.42
CA VAL A 44 0.21 -2.40 6.28
C VAL A 44 -0.07 -3.13 4.97
N ARG A 45 0.48 -4.34 4.81
CA ARG A 45 0.22 -5.18 3.62
C ARG A 45 -1.26 -5.54 3.52
N GLU A 46 -1.88 -5.97 4.62
CA GLU A 46 -3.31 -6.31 4.61
C GLU A 46 -4.18 -5.06 4.34
N ALA A 47 -3.83 -3.90 4.91
CA ALA A 47 -4.52 -2.65 4.61
C ALA A 47 -4.45 -2.30 3.11
N LEU A 48 -3.29 -2.49 2.48
CA LEU A 48 -3.13 -2.25 1.04
C LEU A 48 -3.97 -3.24 0.20
N VAL A 49 -4.01 -4.51 0.59
CA VAL A 49 -4.88 -5.51 -0.05
C VAL A 49 -6.35 -5.07 0.02
N GLU A 50 -6.84 -4.65 1.19
CA GLU A 50 -8.22 -4.20 1.35
C GLU A 50 -8.54 -2.95 0.51
N VAL A 51 -7.60 -2.01 0.43
CA VAL A 51 -7.73 -0.83 -0.45
C VAL A 51 -7.89 -1.25 -1.92
N LEU A 52 -7.06 -2.18 -2.40
CA LEU A 52 -7.15 -2.69 -3.78
C LEU A 52 -8.45 -3.46 -4.03
N ARG A 53 -8.95 -4.20 -3.03
CA ARG A 53 -10.24 -4.90 -3.12
C ARG A 53 -11.42 -3.94 -3.28
N THR A 54 -11.35 -2.72 -2.74
CA THR A 54 -12.38 -1.70 -3.01
C THR A 54 -12.43 -1.23 -4.47
N GLN A 55 -11.44 -1.61 -5.27
CA GLN A 55 -11.33 -1.30 -6.70
C GLN A 55 -11.62 -2.54 -7.58
N ASP A 56 -12.34 -3.54 -7.03
CA ASP A 56 -12.70 -4.81 -7.68
C ASP A 56 -11.52 -5.74 -8.01
N TRP A 57 -10.41 -5.61 -7.28
CA TRP A 57 -9.28 -6.54 -7.41
C TRP A 57 -9.47 -7.76 -6.53
N GLY A 58 -9.32 -8.95 -7.12
CA GLY A 58 -9.24 -10.20 -6.36
C GLY A 58 -8.01 -10.20 -5.44
N ARG A 59 -8.12 -10.85 -4.27
CA ARG A 59 -7.03 -10.89 -3.27
C ARG A 59 -5.69 -11.35 -3.87
N ALA A 60 -5.72 -12.42 -4.68
CA ALA A 60 -4.51 -12.95 -5.31
C ALA A 60 -3.84 -11.93 -6.25
N MET A 61 -4.62 -11.25 -7.08
CA MET A 61 -4.11 -10.20 -7.97
C MET A 61 -3.58 -9.00 -7.20
N ALA A 62 -4.27 -8.60 -6.12
CA ALA A 62 -3.80 -7.53 -5.25
C ALA A 62 -2.44 -7.88 -4.61
N GLU A 63 -2.30 -9.10 -4.09
CA GLU A 63 -1.04 -9.57 -3.53
C GLU A 63 0.10 -9.63 -4.56
N GLU A 64 -0.20 -10.06 -5.79
CA GLU A 64 0.76 -10.12 -6.89
C GLU A 64 1.20 -8.71 -7.33
N ALA A 65 0.26 -7.78 -7.47
CA ALA A 65 0.56 -6.40 -7.83
C ALA A 65 1.41 -5.70 -6.75
N ILE A 66 1.13 -5.94 -5.47
CA ILE A 66 1.96 -5.42 -4.37
C ILE A 66 3.38 -6.00 -4.45
N LEU A 67 3.50 -7.32 -4.68
CA LEU A 67 4.80 -7.96 -4.82
C LEU A 67 5.58 -7.38 -6.00
N HIS A 68 4.94 -7.22 -7.16
CA HIS A 68 5.55 -6.62 -8.34
C HIS A 68 6.02 -5.19 -8.08
N ALA A 69 5.17 -4.36 -7.45
CA ALA A 69 5.53 -2.98 -7.10
C ALA A 69 6.70 -2.88 -6.11
N MET A 70 6.81 -3.85 -5.20
CA MET A 70 7.92 -3.94 -4.25
C MET A 70 9.23 -4.34 -4.95
N LEU A 71 9.18 -5.29 -5.89
CA LEU A 71 10.35 -5.79 -6.61
C LEU A 71 10.88 -4.80 -7.66
N GLU A 72 9.99 -4.23 -8.47
CA GLU A 72 10.35 -3.34 -9.57
C GLU A 72 10.50 -1.87 -9.13
N GLY A 73 10.07 -1.53 -7.91
CA GLY A 73 10.13 -0.16 -7.39
C GLY A 73 9.19 0.82 -8.12
N CYS A 74 8.17 0.33 -8.83
CA CYS A 74 7.23 1.15 -9.59
C CYS A 74 6.03 1.63 -8.74
N SER A 75 5.16 2.48 -9.29
CA SER A 75 3.93 2.87 -8.59
C SER A 75 2.96 1.70 -8.45
N MET A 76 2.03 1.80 -7.51
CA MET A 76 0.96 0.79 -7.37
C MET A 76 0.11 0.75 -8.65
N TYR A 77 -0.14 1.91 -9.25
CA TYR A 77 -0.87 2.01 -10.51
C TYR A 77 -0.16 1.29 -11.67
N ASP A 78 1.15 1.43 -11.81
CA ASP A 78 1.90 0.77 -12.89
C ASP A 78 1.92 -0.75 -12.70
N ALA A 79 2.07 -1.21 -11.45
CA ALA A 79 2.01 -2.62 -11.12
C ALA A 79 0.63 -3.23 -11.42
N MET A 80 -0.44 -2.46 -11.21
CA MET A 80 -1.80 -2.87 -11.58
C MET A 80 -1.98 -2.95 -13.11
N ILE A 81 -1.32 -2.11 -13.90
CA ILE A 81 -1.38 -2.25 -15.35
C ILE A 81 -0.64 -3.51 -15.82
N ALA A 82 0.51 -3.81 -15.21
CA ALA A 82 1.35 -4.95 -15.59
C ALA A 82 0.78 -6.32 -15.22
N THR A 83 -0.13 -6.40 -14.24
CA THR A 83 -0.70 -7.65 -13.68
C THR A 83 -2.12 -7.96 -14.16
N ARG A 84 -2.61 -7.25 -15.19
CA ARG A 84 -3.94 -7.44 -15.78
C ARG A 84 -3.96 -8.41 -16.95
#